data_AF-A0A843GVU6-F1
#
_entry.id   AF-A0A843GVU6-F1
#
_cell.length_a   1.000
_cell.length_b   1.000
_cell.length_c   1.000
_cell.angle_alpha   90.00
_cell.angle_beta   90.00
_cell.angle_gamma   90.00
#
_symmetry.space_group_name_H-M   'P 1'
#
loop_
_entity.id
_entity.type
_entity.pdbx_description
1 polymer ?
#
loop_
_entity_poly.entity_id
_entity_poly.type
_entity_poly.pdbx_seq_one_letter_code
_entity_poly.pdbx_strand_id
1 'polypeptide(L)' 'MCTASEYLTANHYFGRNFDYEISYNERVCITPRNYEFKF' A
#
# COMPACT_ATOMS: atom_id res chain seq x y z
N MET A 1 -6.35 -14.36 -4.94
CA MET A 1 -5.52 -13.90 -6.08
C MET A 1 -5.47 -12.39 -5.99
N CYS A 2 -4.31 -11.78 -5.70
CA CYS A 2 -4.18 -10.32 -5.59
C CYS A 2 -4.12 -9.66 -6.97
N THR A 3 -4.61 -8.42 -7.07
CA THR A 3 -4.56 -7.60 -8.30
C THR A 3 -4.09 -6.18 -7.97
N ALA A 4 -3.14 -5.64 -8.75
CA ALA A 4 -2.70 -4.26 -8.68
C ALA A 4 -3.00 -3.56 -10.02
N SER A 5 -3.33 -2.26 -9.97
CA SER A 5 -3.66 -1.50 -11.16
C SER A 5 -3.31 -0.02 -11.01
N GLU A 6 -3.08 0.61 -12.16
CA GLU A 6 -2.86 2.04 -12.32
C GLU A 6 -3.96 2.61 -13.21
N TYR A 7 -4.39 3.83 -12.93
CA TYR A 7 -5.39 4.51 -13.73
C TYR A 7 -5.00 5.97 -13.97
N LEU A 8 -5.10 6.41 -15.21
CA LEU A 8 -4.71 7.75 -15.66
C LEU A 8 -5.93 8.53 -16.12
N THR A 9 -6.18 9.69 -15.50
CA THR A 9 -7.12 10.71 -15.97
C THR A 9 -6.44 12.09 -15.98
N ALA A 10 -6.98 13.08 -15.28
CA ALA A 10 -6.28 14.34 -14.99
C ALA A 10 -5.13 14.14 -13.98
N ASN A 11 -5.24 13.10 -13.13
CA ASN A 11 -4.22 12.69 -12.17
C ASN A 11 -3.85 11.22 -12.40
N HIS A 12 -2.75 10.80 -11.78
CA HIS A 12 -2.32 9.40 -11.72
C HIS A 12 -2.83 8.75 -10.42
N TYR A 13 -3.45 7.58 -10.54
CA TYR A 13 -3.95 6.79 -9.41
C TYR A 13 -3.25 5.43 -9.38
N PHE A 14 -2.99 4.94 -8.18
CA PHE A 14 -2.38 3.63 -7.94
C PHE A 14 -3.11 2.93 -6.79
N GLY A 15 -3.38 1.63 -6.93
CA GLY A 15 -4.05 0.85 -5.91
C GLY A 15 -4.01 -0.66 -6.17
N ARG A 16 -4.45 -1.45 -5.18
CA ARG A 16 -4.48 -2.91 -5.26
C ARG A 16 -5.53 -3.54 -4.36
N ASN A 17 -6.05 -4.69 -4.78
CA ASN A 17 -6.75 -5.62 -3.91
C ASN A 17 -5.71 -6.51 -3.20
N PHE A 18 -5.89 -6.69 -1.90
CA PHE A 18 -5.08 -7.58 -1.08
C PHE A 18 -5.95 -8.75 -0.63
N ASP A 19 -5.91 -9.83 -1.41
CA ASP A 19 -6.77 -11.00 -1.24
C ASP A 19 -5.99 -12.11 -0.54
N TYR A 20 -6.33 -12.38 0.73
CA TYR A 20 -5.72 -13.40 1.56
C TYR A 20 -6.76 -14.06 2.48
N GLU A 21 -6.45 -15.25 2.99
CA GLU A 21 -7.41 -16.06 3.78
C GLU A 21 -7.64 -15.54 5.21
N ILE A 22 -6.70 -14.76 5.75
CA ILE A 22 -6.72 -14.25 7.13
C ILE A 22 -6.19 -12.81 7.13
N SER A 23 -6.79 -11.94 7.95
CA SER A 23 -6.30 -10.57 8.18
C SER A 23 -5.34 -10.50 9.36
N TYR A 24 -4.25 -9.74 9.22
CA TYR A 24 -3.18 -9.61 10.23
C TYR A 24 -3.17 -8.24 10.92
N ASN A 25 -4.33 -7.57 11.03
CA ASN A 25 -4.44 -6.23 11.61
C ASN A 25 -3.60 -5.21 10.81
N GLU A 26 -3.79 -5.21 9.49
CA GLU A 26 -3.20 -4.27 8.54
C GLU A 26 -3.54 -2.83 8.94
N ARG A 27 -2.57 -1.92 8.81
CA ARG A 27 -2.68 -0.51 9.23
C ARG A 27 -2.07 0.39 8.18
N VAL A 28 -2.60 1.61 8.09
CA VAL A 28 -1.92 2.68 7.35
C VAL A 28 -0.66 3.07 8.13
N CYS A 29 0.51 3.00 7.49
CA CYS A 29 1.79 3.34 8.09
C CYS A 29 2.43 4.50 7.33
N ILE A 30 2.71 5.59 8.03
CA ILE A 30 3.42 6.76 7.51
C ILE A 30 4.76 6.83 8.21
N THR A 31 5.85 6.50 7.51
CA THR A 31 7.20 6.64 8.06
C THR A 31 7.69 8.08 7.84
N PRO A 32 7.91 8.89 8.89
CA PRO A 32 8.34 10.26 8.73
C PRO A 32 9.79 10.34 8.26
N ARG A 33 10.17 11.48 7.68
CA ARG A 33 11.50 11.70 7.07
C ARG A 33 12.69 11.38 7.99
N ASN A 34 12.55 11.61 9.29
CA ASN A 34 13.63 11.43 10.28
C ASN A 34 13.52 10.12 11.07
N TYR A 35 12.67 9.17 10.64
CA TYR A 35 12.65 7.85 11.25
C TYR A 35 13.91 7.07 10.86
N GLU A 36 14.70 6.69 11.85
CA GLU A 36 15.93 5.92 11.64
C GLU A 36 15.58 4.46 11.32
N PHE A 37 16.00 3.99 10.14
CA PHE A 37 16.00 2.57 9.83
C PHE A 37 17.33 1.94 10.30
N LYS A 38 17.25 1.04 11.27
CA LYS A 38 18.38 0.23 11.73
C LYS A 38 18.40 -1.07 10.92
N PHE A 39 19.50 -1.32 10.21
CA PHE A 39 19.70 -2.49 9.35
C PHE A 39 20.79 -3.40 9.91
#